data_AF-A0A2S4WKK6-F1
#
_entry.id   AF-A0A2S4WKK6-F1
#
_cell.length_a   1.000
_cell.length_b   1.000
_cell.length_c   1.000
_cell.angle_alpha   90.00
_cell.angle_beta   90.00
_cell.angle_gamma   90.00
#
_symmetry.space_group_name_H-M   'P 1'
#
loop_
_entity.id
_entity.type
_entity.pdbx_description
1 polymer ?
#
loop_
_entity_poly.entity_id
_entity_poly.type
_entity_poly.pdbx_seq_one_letter_code
_entity_poly.pdbx_strand_id
1 'polypeptide(L)'
;MGIHWKLTELWSRIRDLCDLKECDLSIQYQLKTVSNSLLIQFSEGRSSFEESQVVSEEAVAISEALWILSDEKLSSYVYKEVPNHWRQLYTDSILLKVSSIFALQTSFSRNEGEDIDWMGIIRLLDMALIISGAPGRGRRGAIFFLIESIQAEYIKRAEEIEERPEKRRKTLHDCSRGEGGSTPNVINSIPVLADAPSTEDFVKSMHKSLS
;
A
#
# COMPACT_ATOMS: atom_id res chain seq x y z
N MET A 1 17.67 15.48 -6.25
CA MET A 1 17.02 15.97 -7.50
C MET A 1 16.14 14.93 -8.22
N GLY A 2 15.98 13.68 -7.74
CA GLY A 2 15.50 12.58 -8.61
C GLY A 2 14.01 12.20 -8.55
N ILE A 3 13.27 12.60 -7.50
CA ILE A 3 11.92 12.07 -7.23
C ILE A 3 10.83 12.99 -7.76
N HIS A 4 11.06 14.29 -7.65
CA HIS A 4 10.11 15.34 -7.99
C HIS A 4 9.55 15.25 -9.42
N TRP A 5 10.42 14.99 -10.41
CA TRP A 5 9.99 14.92 -11.81
C TRP A 5 9.03 13.75 -12.09
N LYS A 6 9.15 12.64 -11.34
CA LYS A 6 8.24 11.50 -11.47
C LYS A 6 6.86 11.81 -10.91
N LEU A 7 6.79 12.61 -9.84
CA LEU A 7 5.53 13.07 -9.26
C LEU A 7 4.84 14.06 -10.20
N THR A 8 5.58 15.02 -10.76
CA THR A 8 5.01 15.95 -11.77
C THR A 8 4.57 15.21 -13.03
N GLU A 9 5.34 14.22 -13.50
CA GLU A 9 4.93 13.39 -14.64
C GLU A 9 3.66 12.60 -14.32
N LEU A 10 3.55 12.03 -13.12
CA LEU A 10 2.34 11.34 -12.65
C LEU A 10 1.12 12.27 -12.69
N TRP A 11 1.22 13.46 -12.09
CA TRP A 11 0.10 14.41 -12.05
C TRP A 11 -0.27 14.92 -13.45
N SER A 12 0.70 15.14 -14.34
CA SER A 12 0.41 15.47 -15.74
C SER A 12 -0.37 14.35 -16.42
N ARG A 13 0.00 13.08 -16.19
CA ARG A 13 -0.73 11.94 -16.76
C ARG A 13 -2.13 11.81 -16.20
N ILE A 14 -2.35 12.04 -14.90
CA ILE A 14 -3.69 11.99 -14.31
C ILE A 14 -4.56 13.12 -14.90
N ARG A 15 -3.99 14.32 -15.08
CA ARG A 15 -4.67 15.46 -15.71
C ARG A 15 -5.03 15.20 -17.18
N ASP A 16 -4.08 14.70 -17.97
CA ASP A 16 -4.15 14.68 -19.44
C ASP A 16 -4.61 13.34 -20.03
N LEU A 17 -4.35 12.24 -19.33
CA LEU A 17 -4.62 10.85 -19.77
C LEU A 17 -5.63 10.14 -18.85
N CYS A 18 -6.49 10.90 -18.17
CA CYS A 18 -7.67 10.34 -17.51
C CYS A 18 -8.74 9.99 -18.54
N ASP A 19 -8.79 8.72 -18.99
CA ASP A 19 -9.93 8.23 -19.78
C ASP A 19 -11.13 7.90 -18.88
N LEU A 20 -11.63 8.93 -18.21
CA LEU A 20 -12.82 8.88 -17.34
C LEU A 20 -14.04 9.47 -18.04
N LYS A 21 -14.13 9.31 -19.37
CA LYS A 21 -15.21 9.91 -20.18
C LYS A 21 -16.61 9.47 -19.73
N GLU A 22 -16.69 8.31 -19.09
CA GLU A 22 -17.92 7.74 -18.54
C GLU A 22 -18.22 8.23 -17.10
N CYS A 23 -17.26 8.86 -16.41
CA CYS A 23 -17.51 9.51 -15.13
C CYS A 23 -18.17 10.88 -15.32
N ASP A 24 -18.93 11.30 -14.31
CA ASP A 24 -19.53 12.63 -14.26
C ASP A 24 -18.50 13.76 -14.47
N LEU A 25 -18.92 14.82 -15.15
CA LEU A 25 -18.06 15.99 -15.45
C LEU A 25 -17.46 16.61 -14.18
N SER A 26 -18.17 16.55 -13.06
CA SER A 26 -17.67 17.03 -11.76
C SER A 26 -16.44 16.26 -11.30
N ILE A 27 -16.44 14.92 -11.42
CA ILE A 27 -15.31 14.05 -11.05
C ILE A 27 -14.09 14.39 -11.92
N GLN A 28 -14.31 14.51 -13.23
CA GLN A 28 -13.26 14.87 -14.17
C GLN A 28 -12.69 16.26 -13.87
N TYR A 29 -13.55 17.22 -13.52
CA TYR A 29 -13.13 18.56 -13.14
C TYR A 29 -12.29 18.53 -11.86
N GLN A 30 -12.74 17.84 -10.81
CA GLN A 30 -12.01 17.73 -9.54
C GLN A 30 -10.61 17.12 -9.73
N LEU A 31 -10.49 16.01 -10.45
CA LEU A 31 -9.19 15.39 -10.73
C LEU A 31 -8.24 16.32 -11.50
N LYS A 32 -8.76 17.00 -12.53
CA LYS A 32 -7.97 17.93 -13.34
C LYS A 32 -7.51 19.13 -12.52
N THR A 33 -8.41 19.72 -11.74
CA THR A 33 -8.12 20.87 -10.89
C THR A 33 -7.06 20.51 -9.85
N VAL A 34 -7.24 19.43 -9.10
CA VAL A 34 -6.27 18.98 -8.08
C VAL A 34 -4.91 18.67 -8.69
N SER A 35 -4.89 17.90 -9.80
CA SER A 35 -3.63 17.57 -10.48
C SER A 35 -2.91 18.82 -10.97
N ASN A 36 -3.66 19.82 -11.45
CA ASN A 36 -3.10 21.08 -11.92
C ASN A 36 -2.58 21.94 -10.77
N SER A 37 -3.29 22.02 -9.65
CA SER A 37 -2.84 22.73 -8.45
C SER A 37 -1.53 22.13 -7.92
N LEU A 38 -1.45 20.80 -7.83
CA LEU A 38 -0.21 20.11 -7.43
C LEU A 38 0.94 20.39 -8.41
N LEU A 39 0.68 20.34 -9.72
CA LEU A 39 1.68 20.66 -10.73
C LEU A 39 2.21 22.08 -10.59
N ILE A 40 1.32 23.07 -10.45
CA ILE A 40 1.73 24.48 -10.29
C ILE A 40 2.57 24.63 -9.02
N GLN A 41 2.08 24.08 -7.91
CA GLN A 41 2.71 24.25 -6.60
C GLN A 41 4.12 23.66 -6.50
N PHE A 42 4.32 22.50 -7.12
CA PHE A 42 5.55 21.74 -6.96
C PHE A 42 6.51 21.93 -8.16
N SER A 43 6.03 22.22 -9.37
CA SER A 43 6.92 22.40 -10.55
C SER A 43 7.88 23.58 -10.45
N GLU A 44 7.52 24.66 -9.77
CA GLU A 44 8.28 25.92 -9.79
C GLU A 44 9.33 26.04 -8.67
N GLY A 45 9.44 25.07 -7.77
CA GLY A 45 10.50 24.97 -6.75
C GLY A 45 10.62 26.17 -5.80
N ARG A 46 9.62 27.06 -5.74
CA ARG A 46 9.61 28.32 -4.98
C ARG A 46 8.32 28.52 -4.18
N SER A 47 7.79 27.45 -3.62
CA SER A 47 6.57 27.49 -2.83
C SER A 47 6.85 27.58 -1.33
N SER A 48 6.06 28.38 -0.62
CA SER A 48 6.08 28.35 0.85
C SER A 48 5.61 26.98 1.36
N PHE A 49 6.09 26.56 2.54
CA PHE A 49 5.59 25.35 3.19
C PHE A 49 4.08 25.43 3.43
N GLU A 50 3.60 26.58 3.92
CA GLU A 50 2.18 26.80 4.25
C GLU A 50 1.29 26.65 2.99
N GLU A 51 1.69 27.24 1.87
CA GLU A 51 0.98 27.11 0.59
C GLU A 51 0.99 25.66 0.09
N SER A 52 2.14 24.99 0.20
CA SER A 52 2.28 23.59 -0.25
C SER A 52 1.47 22.65 0.62
N GLN A 53 1.39 22.93 1.92
CA GLN A 53 0.58 22.20 2.87
C GLN A 53 -0.90 22.34 2.54
N VAL A 54 -1.40 23.57 2.35
CA VAL A 54 -2.81 23.81 1.99
C VAL A 54 -3.19 23.09 0.70
N VAL A 55 -2.37 23.20 -0.35
CA VAL A 55 -2.62 22.49 -1.63
C VAL A 55 -2.59 20.98 -1.45
N SER A 56 -1.69 20.46 -0.61
CA SER A 56 -1.58 19.02 -0.35
C SER A 56 -2.76 18.50 0.48
N GLU A 57 -3.22 19.25 1.48
CA GLU A 57 -4.40 18.93 2.30
C GLU A 57 -5.68 18.92 1.46
N GLU A 58 -5.87 19.93 0.61
CA GLU A 58 -6.99 19.97 -0.34
C GLU A 58 -6.94 18.78 -1.32
N ALA A 59 -5.75 18.47 -1.85
CA ALA A 59 -5.56 17.32 -2.72
C ALA A 59 -5.89 16.00 -2.00
N VAL A 60 -5.46 15.83 -0.74
CA VAL A 60 -5.78 14.65 0.07
C VAL A 60 -7.28 14.53 0.28
N ALA A 61 -7.96 15.61 0.68
CA ALA A 61 -9.39 15.60 0.96
C ALA A 61 -10.22 15.25 -0.29
N ILE A 62 -9.92 15.86 -1.44
CA ILE A 62 -10.63 15.58 -2.70
C ILE A 62 -10.35 14.14 -3.16
N SER A 63 -9.09 13.71 -3.08
CA SER A 63 -8.69 12.35 -3.46
C SER A 63 -9.36 11.30 -2.58
N GLU A 64 -9.51 11.56 -1.28
CA GLU A 64 -10.21 10.67 -0.36
C GLU A 64 -11.70 10.58 -0.66
N ALA A 65 -12.36 11.70 -0.95
CA ALA A 65 -13.77 11.70 -1.35
C ALA A 65 -14.00 10.91 -2.66
N LEU A 66 -13.12 11.09 -3.65
CA LEU A 66 -13.18 10.35 -4.92
C LEU A 66 -12.88 8.86 -4.74
N TRP A 67 -11.94 8.53 -3.85
CA TRP A 67 -11.63 7.15 -3.51
C TRP A 67 -12.84 6.46 -2.86
N ILE A 68 -13.47 7.08 -1.86
CA ILE A 68 -14.69 6.55 -1.21
C ILE A 68 -15.79 6.31 -2.24
N LEU A 69 -16.07 7.31 -3.10
CA LEU A 69 -17.05 7.17 -4.17
C LEU A 69 -16.72 5.99 -5.09
N SER A 70 -15.46 5.87 -5.51
CA SER A 70 -15.05 4.78 -6.39
C SER A 70 -15.15 3.42 -5.70
N ASP A 71 -14.82 3.30 -4.42
CA ASP A 71 -14.91 2.07 -3.63
C ASP A 71 -16.37 1.59 -3.49
N GLU A 72 -17.28 2.52 -3.19
CA GLU A 72 -18.72 2.27 -3.17
C GLU A 72 -19.21 1.78 -4.54
N LYS A 73 -18.76 2.41 -5.63
CA LYS A 73 -19.11 2.00 -6.99
C LYS A 73 -18.56 0.62 -7.32
N LEU A 74 -17.29 0.34 -7.02
CA LEU A 74 -16.70 -0.99 -7.23
C LEU A 74 -17.49 -2.08 -6.50
N SER A 75 -17.95 -1.80 -5.28
CA SER A 75 -18.75 -2.72 -4.46
C SER A 75 -20.18 -2.92 -4.98
N SER A 76 -20.68 -2.02 -5.84
CA SER A 76 -22.03 -2.10 -6.42
C SER A 76 -22.13 -3.03 -7.64
N TYR A 77 -21.00 -3.44 -8.23
CA TYR A 77 -20.95 -4.35 -9.36
C TYR A 77 -20.45 -5.74 -8.95
N VAL A 78 -20.86 -6.78 -9.68
CA VAL A 78 -20.15 -8.06 -9.66
C VAL A 78 -18.75 -7.83 -10.23
N TYR A 79 -17.71 -8.39 -9.60
CA TYR A 79 -16.31 -8.09 -9.90
C TYR A 79 -15.94 -8.04 -11.41
N LYS A 80 -16.48 -8.98 -12.21
CA LYS A 80 -16.20 -9.08 -13.65
C LYS A 80 -16.87 -7.99 -14.50
N GLU A 81 -17.86 -7.31 -13.96
CA GLU A 81 -18.70 -6.34 -14.66
C GLU A 81 -18.37 -4.90 -14.27
N VAL A 82 -17.43 -4.70 -13.35
CA VAL A 82 -16.98 -3.39 -12.91
C VAL A 82 -16.44 -2.60 -14.11
N PRO A 83 -17.02 -1.44 -14.44
CA PRO A 83 -16.53 -0.56 -15.49
C PRO A 83 -15.08 -0.09 -15.25
N ASN A 84 -14.31 0.01 -16.34
CA ASN A 84 -12.90 0.41 -16.28
C ASN A 84 -12.70 1.80 -15.68
N HIS A 85 -13.61 2.74 -15.93
CA HIS A 85 -13.50 4.11 -15.41
C HIS A 85 -13.53 4.14 -13.87
N TRP A 86 -14.33 3.29 -13.21
CA TRP A 86 -14.35 3.21 -11.74
C TRP A 86 -13.05 2.62 -11.18
N ARG A 87 -12.50 1.59 -11.84
CA ARG A 87 -11.20 1.02 -11.48
C ARG A 87 -10.06 2.05 -11.64
N GLN A 88 -10.13 2.85 -12.70
CA GLN A 88 -9.16 3.91 -12.94
C GLN A 88 -9.31 5.05 -11.94
N LEU A 89 -10.53 5.51 -11.65
CA LEU A 89 -10.79 6.54 -10.64
C LEU A 89 -10.27 6.11 -9.27
N TYR A 90 -10.49 4.85 -8.88
CA TYR A 90 -9.96 4.28 -7.64
C TYR A 90 -8.43 4.39 -7.57
N THR A 91 -7.76 4.00 -8.65
CA THR A 91 -6.29 4.08 -8.74
C THR A 91 -5.79 5.52 -8.70
N ASP A 92 -6.41 6.39 -9.48
CA ASP A 92 -5.97 7.78 -9.62
C ASP A 92 -6.17 8.58 -8.34
N SER A 93 -7.26 8.29 -7.60
CA SER A 93 -7.53 8.88 -6.29
C SER A 93 -6.47 8.48 -5.26
N ILE A 94 -6.12 7.19 -5.20
CA ILE A 94 -5.04 6.72 -4.31
C ILE A 94 -3.70 7.34 -4.71
N LEU A 95 -3.39 7.35 -6.01
CA LEU A 95 -2.14 7.93 -6.50
C LEU A 95 -2.03 9.41 -6.16
N LEU A 96 -3.10 10.20 -6.34
CA LEU A 96 -3.11 11.61 -5.97
C LEU A 96 -2.92 11.81 -4.46
N LYS A 97 -3.69 11.11 -3.63
CA LYS A 97 -3.58 11.19 -2.17
C LYS A 97 -2.16 10.87 -1.69
N VAL A 98 -1.59 9.75 -2.15
CA VAL A 98 -0.28 9.31 -1.68
C VAL A 98 0.84 10.19 -2.21
N SER A 99 0.77 10.57 -3.49
CA SER A 99 1.81 11.42 -4.09
C SER A 99 1.82 12.84 -3.54
N SER A 100 0.68 13.42 -3.13
CA SER A 100 0.65 14.74 -2.48
C SER A 100 1.28 14.71 -1.09
N ILE A 101 0.93 13.71 -0.26
CA ILE A 101 1.56 13.50 1.05
C ILE A 101 3.07 13.32 0.88
N PHE A 102 3.47 12.43 -0.02
CA PHE A 102 4.88 12.15 -0.26
C PHE A 102 5.64 13.37 -0.82
N ALA A 103 5.04 14.16 -1.71
CA ALA A 103 5.66 15.38 -2.22
C ALA A 103 5.90 16.43 -1.12
N LEU A 104 4.91 16.63 -0.23
CA LEU A 104 5.01 17.58 0.88
C LEU A 104 6.12 17.15 1.85
N GLN A 105 6.13 15.88 2.23
CA GLN A 105 7.09 15.34 3.20
C GLN A 105 8.52 15.35 2.68
N THR A 106 8.72 15.01 1.42
CA THR A 106 10.05 15.02 0.80
C THR A 106 10.58 16.43 0.53
N SER A 107 9.71 17.42 0.32
CA SER A 107 10.11 18.79 0.00
C SER A 107 10.49 19.61 1.24
N PHE A 108 9.85 19.37 2.39
CA PHE A 108 10.00 20.22 3.56
C PHE A 108 10.51 19.50 4.82
N SER A 109 10.74 18.17 4.74
CA SER A 109 11.45 17.34 5.73
C SER A 109 11.26 17.80 7.18
N ARG A 110 10.02 17.73 7.69
CA ARG A 110 9.72 18.16 9.06
C ARG A 110 9.89 16.99 10.03
N ASN A 111 10.58 17.23 11.14
CA ASN A 111 10.95 16.22 12.13
C ASN A 111 10.01 16.14 13.36
N GLU A 112 8.96 16.95 13.46
CA GLU A 112 8.27 17.10 14.75
C GLU A 112 6.76 17.34 14.56
N GLY A 113 5.95 16.29 14.75
CA GLY A 113 4.54 16.46 15.14
C GLY A 113 3.53 15.47 14.57
N GLU A 114 3.65 15.06 13.30
CA GLU A 114 2.70 14.14 12.66
C GLU A 114 3.39 12.84 12.27
N ASP A 115 3.11 11.79 13.05
CA ASP A 115 3.54 10.44 12.71
C ASP A 115 2.67 9.93 11.56
N ILE A 116 3.22 9.97 10.35
CA ILE A 116 2.53 9.51 9.16
C ILE A 116 2.62 7.99 9.13
N ASP A 117 1.46 7.34 9.06
CA ASP A 117 1.37 5.88 8.88
C ASP A 117 1.80 5.48 7.45
N TRP A 118 3.10 5.47 7.21
CA TRP A 118 3.69 5.07 5.94
C TRP A 118 3.37 3.62 5.58
N MET A 119 3.20 2.74 6.57
CA MET A 119 2.80 1.37 6.32
C MET A 119 1.34 1.29 5.83
N GLY A 120 0.45 2.08 6.42
CA GLY A 120 -0.91 2.28 5.94
C GLY A 120 -0.96 2.83 4.52
N ILE A 121 -0.09 3.79 4.19
CA ILE A 121 0.03 4.34 2.84
C ILE A 121 0.49 3.27 1.82
N ILE A 122 1.47 2.44 2.16
CA ILE A 122 1.90 1.33 1.28
C ILE A 122 0.76 0.33 1.08
N ARG A 123 0.03 -0.02 2.15
CA ARG A 123 -1.14 -0.90 2.03
C ARG A 123 -2.19 -0.32 1.09
N LEU A 124 -2.41 1.00 1.12
CA LEU A 124 -3.33 1.68 0.21
C LEU A 124 -2.87 1.54 -1.25
N LEU A 125 -1.57 1.73 -1.52
CA LEU A 125 -0.98 1.51 -2.85
C LEU A 125 -1.11 0.05 -3.32
N ASP A 126 -0.89 -0.92 -2.43
CA ASP A 126 -1.08 -2.35 -2.73
C ASP A 126 -2.55 -2.68 -3.03
N MET A 127 -3.49 -2.08 -2.29
CA MET A 127 -4.92 -2.23 -2.57
C MET A 127 -5.28 -1.70 -3.96
N ALA A 128 -4.70 -0.60 -4.41
CA ALA A 128 -4.89 -0.12 -5.78
C ALA A 128 -4.48 -1.19 -6.81
N LEU A 129 -3.35 -1.90 -6.60
CA LEU A 129 -2.94 -3.00 -7.47
C LEU A 129 -3.87 -4.20 -7.41
N ILE A 130 -4.32 -4.59 -6.21
CA ILE A 130 -5.13 -5.81 -6.00
C ILE A 130 -6.57 -5.62 -6.49
N ILE A 131 -7.20 -4.52 -6.10
CA ILE A 131 -8.63 -4.29 -6.34
C ILE A 131 -8.86 -3.89 -7.80
N SER A 132 -8.10 -2.91 -8.27
CA SER A 132 -8.34 -2.30 -9.58
C SER A 132 -7.43 -2.85 -10.68
N GLY A 133 -6.26 -3.39 -10.34
CA GLY A 133 -5.23 -3.79 -11.29
C GLY A 133 -4.34 -2.63 -11.78
N ALA A 134 -4.55 -1.42 -11.27
CA ALA A 134 -3.91 -0.18 -11.73
C ALA A 134 -4.06 0.06 -13.25
N PRO A 135 -5.31 0.12 -13.76
CA PRO A 135 -5.56 0.28 -15.19
C PRO A 135 -5.09 1.65 -15.67
N GLY A 136 -4.53 1.70 -16.88
CA GLY A 136 -4.06 2.93 -17.51
C GLY A 136 -2.54 3.04 -17.57
N ARG A 137 -2.05 3.76 -18.58
CA ARG A 137 -0.61 3.82 -18.90
C ARG A 137 0.18 4.47 -17.77
N GLY A 138 1.20 3.76 -17.29
CA GLY A 138 2.18 4.29 -16.33
C GLY A 138 1.77 4.27 -14.85
N ARG A 139 0.50 3.97 -14.52
CA ARG A 139 0.00 3.95 -13.13
C ARG A 139 0.63 2.86 -12.29
N ARG A 140 0.70 1.64 -12.82
CA ARG A 140 1.41 0.53 -12.16
C ARG A 140 2.87 0.87 -11.85
N GLY A 141 3.57 1.52 -12.79
CA GLY A 141 4.96 1.96 -12.57
C GLY A 141 5.07 3.07 -11.52
N ALA A 142 4.11 4.00 -11.48
CA ALA A 142 4.04 5.04 -10.47
C ALA A 142 3.78 4.46 -9.06
N ILE A 143 2.91 3.46 -8.95
CA ILE A 143 2.66 2.75 -7.68
C ILE A 143 3.94 2.13 -7.15
N PHE A 144 4.63 1.32 -7.96
CA PHE A 144 5.88 0.69 -7.52
C PHE A 144 6.95 1.72 -7.16
N PHE A 145 7.06 2.79 -7.95
CA PHE A 145 7.96 3.88 -7.62
C PHE A 145 7.67 4.51 -6.25
N LEU A 146 6.39 4.78 -5.93
CA LEU A 146 6.01 5.33 -4.63
C LEU A 146 6.30 4.35 -3.50
N ILE A 147 5.95 3.06 -3.66
CA ILE A 147 6.26 2.01 -2.67
C ILE A 147 7.76 1.96 -2.39
N GLU A 148 8.58 1.83 -3.43
CA GLU A 148 10.04 1.74 -3.31
C GLU A 148 10.62 3.00 -2.64
N SER A 149 10.13 4.18 -3.01
CA SER A 149 10.63 5.45 -2.46
C SER A 149 10.25 5.61 -0.99
N ILE A 150 9.00 5.30 -0.62
CA ILE A 150 8.54 5.35 0.78
C ILE A 150 9.32 4.35 1.64
N GLN A 151 9.50 3.12 1.15
CA GLN A 151 10.28 2.10 1.86
C GLN A 151 11.74 2.54 2.07
N ALA A 152 12.36 3.14 1.07
CA ALA A 152 13.73 3.61 1.14
C ALA A 152 13.92 4.79 2.09
N GLU A 153 12.98 5.74 2.11
CA GLU A 153 13.14 7.00 2.84
C GLU A 153 12.61 6.96 4.28
N TYR A 154 11.52 6.22 4.53
CA TYR A 154 10.81 6.31 5.81
C TYR A 154 10.79 5.00 6.60
N ILE A 155 10.78 3.84 5.95
CA ILE A 155 10.74 2.55 6.67
C ILE A 155 12.14 2.06 7.04
N LYS A 156 13.08 2.05 6.09
CA LYS A 156 14.46 1.64 6.39
C LYS A 156 15.15 2.57 7.39
N ARG A 157 14.86 3.87 7.35
CA ARG A 157 15.34 4.82 8.37
C ARG A 157 14.75 4.54 9.75
N ALA A 158 13.50 4.09 9.85
CA ALA A 158 12.90 3.73 11.13
C ALA A 158 13.60 2.50 11.76
N GLU A 159 13.97 1.51 10.95
CA GLU A 159 14.73 0.33 11.41
C GLU A 159 16.18 0.66 11.85
N GLU A 160 16.77 1.74 11.34
CA GLU A 160 18.08 2.24 11.80
C GLU A 160 17.98 3.02 13.12
N ILE A 161 16.84 3.66 13.41
CA ILE A 161 16.57 4.40 14.66
C ILE A 161 16.09 3.44 15.76
N GLU A 162 15.26 2.46 15.40
CA GLU A 162 14.92 1.32 16.26
C GLU A 162 16.00 0.25 16.13
N GLU A 163 17.17 0.51 16.72
CA GLU A 163 18.21 -0.50 16.92
C GLU A 163 17.59 -1.70 17.67
N ARG A 164 17.21 -2.68 16.87
CA ARG A 164 16.71 -4.03 17.17
C ARG A 164 16.86 -4.40 18.65
N PRO A 165 15.78 -4.71 19.40
CA PRO A 165 15.95 -5.32 20.71
C PRO A 165 16.77 -6.59 20.53
N GLU A 166 17.97 -6.61 21.13
CA GLU A 166 18.89 -7.72 21.02
C GLU A 166 18.10 -9.00 21.27
N LYS A 167 18.13 -9.90 20.27
CA LYS A 167 17.64 -11.27 20.40
C LYS A 167 18.18 -11.77 21.73
N ARG A 168 17.29 -11.91 22.73
CA ARG A 168 17.60 -12.40 24.07
C ARG A 168 18.55 -13.59 23.91
N ARG A 169 19.83 -13.37 24.20
CA ARG A 169 20.84 -14.43 24.18
C ARG A 169 20.31 -15.47 25.14
N LYS A 170 20.01 -16.67 24.63
CA LYS A 170 19.82 -17.82 25.51
C LYS A 170 21.11 -17.95 26.29
N THR A 171 21.06 -17.62 27.57
CA THR A 171 22.08 -17.98 28.52
C THR A 171 22.21 -19.50 28.43
N LEU A 172 23.36 -19.96 27.93
CA LEU A 172 23.86 -21.30 28.22
C LEU A 172 24.12 -21.32 29.73
N HIS A 173 23.06 -21.58 30.50
CA HIS A 173 23.20 -21.99 31.89
C HIS A 173 22.73 -23.44 31.98
N ASP A 174 23.72 -24.26 32.29
CA ASP A 174 23.75 -25.65 32.69
C ASP A 174 22.47 -26.50 32.73
N CYS A 175 22.67 -27.72 32.25
CA CYS A 175 21.84 -28.88 32.52
C CYS A 175 21.51 -28.98 34.01
N SER A 176 20.24 -28.79 34.37
CA SER A 176 19.69 -29.32 35.62
C SER A 176 18.23 -29.67 35.41
N ARG A 177 17.94 -30.97 35.51
CA ARG A 177 16.61 -31.56 35.57
C ARG A 177 15.73 -30.76 36.54
N GLY A 178 14.62 -30.22 36.02
CA GLY A 178 13.59 -29.55 36.81
C GLY A 178 12.28 -29.59 36.02
N GLU A 179 11.34 -30.37 36.55
CA GLU A 179 10.00 -30.59 36.02
C GLU A 179 9.19 -29.29 35.95
N GLY A 180 8.29 -29.19 34.97
CA GLY A 180 7.18 -28.21 35.01
C GLY A 180 7.13 -27.17 33.89
N GLY A 181 7.35 -27.55 32.63
CA GLY A 181 6.88 -26.76 31.49
C GLY A 181 5.49 -27.23 31.07
N SER A 182 4.43 -26.46 31.35
CA SER A 182 3.08 -26.76 30.90
C SER A 182 3.01 -26.62 29.37
N THR A 183 3.27 -27.71 28.67
CA THR A 183 2.94 -27.87 27.26
C THR A 183 1.43 -28.00 27.12
N PRO A 184 0.77 -27.29 26.18
CA PRO A 184 -0.66 -27.45 25.96
C PRO A 184 -0.96 -28.93 25.69
N ASN A 185 -1.98 -29.46 26.34
CA ASN A 185 -2.32 -30.87 26.28
C ASN A 185 -2.90 -31.17 24.88
N VAL A 186 -2.05 -31.70 23.99
CA VAL A 186 -2.45 -32.09 22.63
C VAL A 186 -3.09 -33.48 22.71
N ILE A 187 -4.42 -33.50 22.69
CA ILE A 187 -5.21 -34.74 22.83
C ILE A 187 -4.91 -35.73 21.69
N ASN A 188 -4.54 -35.24 20.50
CA ASN A 188 -4.17 -36.05 19.34
C ASN A 188 -2.82 -35.59 18.79
N SER A 189 -1.74 -36.25 19.20
CA SER A 189 -0.41 -36.00 18.63
C SER A 189 -0.37 -36.41 17.17
N ILE A 190 0.09 -35.52 16.29
CA ILE A 190 0.29 -35.84 14.87
C ILE A 190 1.43 -36.86 14.79
N PRO A 191 1.24 -38.02 14.13
CA PRO A 191 2.31 -38.99 13.92
C PRO A 191 3.40 -38.37 13.06
N VAL A 192 4.63 -38.32 13.57
CA VAL A 192 5.80 -37.95 12.77
C VAL A 192 6.21 -39.17 11.97
N LEU A 193 6.04 -39.12 10.64
CA LEU A 193 6.49 -40.18 9.75
C LEU A 193 8.01 -40.08 9.59
N ALA A 194 8.71 -41.18 9.83
CA ALA A 194 10.17 -41.25 9.69
C ALA A 194 10.62 -41.12 8.21
N ASP A 195 9.80 -41.63 7.29
CA ASP A 195 10.03 -41.61 5.86
C ASP A 195 8.77 -41.13 5.12
N ALA A 196 8.96 -40.46 3.99
CA ALA A 196 7.85 -40.04 3.14
C ALA A 196 7.15 -41.29 2.55
N PRO A 197 5.82 -41.43 2.70
CA PRO A 197 5.11 -42.57 2.14
C PRO A 197 5.18 -42.53 0.61
N SER A 198 5.28 -43.72 0.01
CA SER A 198 5.21 -43.85 -1.46
C SER A 198 3.80 -43.48 -1.95
N THR A 199 3.70 -43.06 -3.21
CA THR A 199 2.40 -42.73 -3.84
C THR A 199 1.40 -43.89 -3.78
N GLU A 200 1.90 -45.13 -3.81
CA GLU A 200 1.07 -46.34 -3.77
C GLU A 200 0.52 -46.62 -2.36
N ASP A 201 1.30 -46.32 -1.32
CA ASP A 201 0.90 -46.52 0.07
C ASP A 201 -0.14 -45.48 0.52
N PHE A 202 -0.02 -44.25 0.02
CA PHE A 202 -0.99 -43.18 0.28
C PHE A 202 -2.39 -43.49 -0.31
N VAL A 203 -2.44 -44.05 -1.51
CA VAL A 203 -3.70 -44.45 -2.15
C VAL A 203 -4.38 -45.60 -1.37
N LYS A 204 -3.60 -46.53 -0.81
CA LYS A 204 -4.13 -47.62 0.02
C LYS A 204 -4.69 -47.14 1.36
N SER A 205 -4.13 -46.09 1.99
CA SER A 205 -4.63 -45.59 3.27
C SER A 205 -5.98 -44.87 3.18
N MET A 206 -6.32 -44.32 2.00
CA MET A 206 -7.59 -43.59 1.78
C MET A 206 -8.83 -44.50 1.77
N HIS A 207 -8.67 -45.82 1.63
CA HIS A 207 -9.78 -46.78 1.55
C HIS A 207 -10.12 -47.48 2.88
N LYS A 208 -9.50 -47.08 4.00
CA LYS A 208 -9.69 -47.74 5.30
C LYS A 208 -10.47 -46.93 6.34
N SER A 209 -11.29 -45.98 5.91
CA SER A 209 -12.29 -45.34 6.79
C SER A 209 -13.70 -45.73 6.35
N LEU A 210 -14.19 -46.89 6.83
CA LEU A 210 -15.60 -47.21 7.09
C LEU A 210 -15.73 -48.68 7.51
N SER A 211 -15.72 -48.91 8.82
CA SER A 211 -16.49 -49.95 9.51
C SER A 211 -16.51 -49.64 11.00
#